data_AF-A0A7Y5UXZ1-F1
#
_entry.id   AF-A0A7Y5UXZ1-F1
#
_cell.length_a   1.000
_cell.length_b   1.000
_cell.length_c   1.000
_cell.angle_alpha   90.00
_cell.angle_beta   90.00
_cell.angle_gamma   90.00
#
_symmetry.space_group_name_H-M   'P 1'
#
loop_
_entity.id
_entity.type
_entity.pdbx_description
1 polymer ?
#
loop_
_entity_poly.entity_id
_entity_poly.type
_entity_poly.pdbx_seq_one_letter_code
_entity_poly.pdbx_strand_id
1 'polypeptide(L)'
;MTLVCYLAEGLALLGYLVAAVLYPQRLLRPESRSTRYARWGLILGAGLQGIGLLAHAGRAGGQVILGEYANVSFLFVLMIVAALLVLEARTDRPALGAFLAPVVFLLVLLTMFEGRVELPPIVNPWFISHIVLTLLAYVCFGAAFCMAMAYLVVDLLLKRKRLERVRLLPPLHVADRTAHVAVAVGFPIFTLGLGVGAAFFMARQLQLDIKMILSLVTWAVYAVYLFVHDGPGWRGRRLHLLLVLGFVLVLVNYTAARHHFKLVDLVAGA
;
A
#
# COMPACT_ATOMS: atom_id res chain seq x y z
N MET A 1 5.01 13.60 -19.55
CA MET A 1 3.76 13.91 -18.76
C MET A 1 3.18 15.31 -19.07
N THR A 2 1.85 15.53 -18.98
CA THR A 2 1.19 16.84 -19.29
C THR A 2 0.94 17.74 -18.08
N LEU A 3 0.75 19.05 -18.30
CA LEU A 3 0.34 20.02 -17.27
C LEU A 3 -0.91 19.55 -16.49
N VAL A 4 -1.86 18.89 -17.17
CA VAL A 4 -3.09 18.36 -16.56
C VAL A 4 -2.78 17.26 -15.55
N CYS A 5 -1.86 16.34 -15.85
CA CYS A 5 -1.42 15.32 -14.90
C CYS A 5 -0.76 15.96 -13.67
N TYR A 6 0.07 16.99 -13.85
CA TYR A 6 0.72 17.70 -12.74
C TYR A 6 -0.28 18.41 -11.83
N LEU A 7 -1.25 19.10 -12.41
CA LEU A 7 -2.29 19.77 -11.63
C LEU A 7 -3.17 18.75 -10.90
N ALA A 8 -3.54 17.65 -11.56
CA ALA A 8 -4.32 16.58 -10.95
C ALA A 8 -3.58 15.94 -9.77
N GLU A 9 -2.28 15.64 -9.93
CA GLU A 9 -1.46 15.02 -8.88
C GLU A 9 -1.20 15.98 -7.71
N GLY A 10 -0.91 17.26 -7.99
CA GLY A 10 -0.75 18.28 -6.96
C GLY A 10 -2.04 18.52 -6.16
N LEU A 11 -3.19 18.60 -6.83
CA LEU A 11 -4.48 18.73 -6.16
C LEU A 11 -4.87 17.46 -5.39
N ALA A 12 -4.55 16.27 -5.92
CA ALA A 12 -4.77 15.01 -5.23
C ALA A 12 -3.95 14.94 -3.93
N LEU A 13 -2.69 15.39 -3.97
CA LEU A 13 -1.81 15.46 -2.81
C LEU A 13 -2.39 16.34 -1.69
N LEU A 14 -3.03 17.47 -2.03
CA LEU A 14 -3.73 18.30 -1.04
C LEU A 14 -4.90 17.55 -0.40
N GLY A 15 -5.69 16.81 -1.18
CA GLY A 15 -6.77 15.96 -0.66
C GLY A 15 -6.24 14.87 0.29
N TYR A 16 -5.12 14.24 -0.07
CA TYR A 16 -4.47 13.25 0.77
C TYR A 16 -3.80 13.85 2.01
N LEU A 17 -3.27 15.07 1.93
CA LEU A 17 -2.75 15.79 3.10
C LEU A 17 -3.88 16.07 4.11
N VAL A 18 -5.02 16.55 3.63
CA VAL A 18 -6.22 16.76 4.45
C VAL A 18 -6.61 15.45 5.14
N ALA A 19 -6.66 14.34 4.39
CA ALA A 19 -6.95 13.02 4.96
C ALA A 19 -5.90 12.60 6.01
N ALA A 20 -4.61 12.72 5.69
CA ALA A 20 -3.50 12.34 6.55
C ALA A 20 -3.46 13.11 7.88
N VAL A 21 -3.95 14.36 7.89
CA VAL A 21 -4.06 15.18 9.11
C VAL A 21 -5.36 14.89 9.87
N LEU A 22 -6.50 14.87 9.18
CA LEU A 22 -7.81 14.82 9.81
C LEU A 22 -8.20 13.43 10.33
N TYR A 23 -7.72 12.34 9.73
CA TYR A 23 -7.98 11.00 10.22
C TYR A 23 -7.33 10.74 11.61
N PRO A 24 -6.02 10.95 11.81
CA PRO A 24 -5.40 10.80 13.13
C PRO A 24 -5.98 11.73 14.20
N GLN A 25 -6.40 12.94 13.82
CA GLN A 25 -7.07 13.86 14.75
C GLN A 25 -8.31 13.25 15.40
N ARG A 26 -9.04 12.35 14.73
CA ARG A 26 -10.21 11.66 15.30
C ARG A 26 -9.87 10.75 16.47
N LEU A 27 -8.69 10.11 16.45
CA LEU A 27 -8.20 9.27 17.55
C LEU A 27 -7.79 10.11 18.77
N LEU A 28 -7.33 11.35 18.52
CA LEU A 28 -6.94 12.29 19.57
C LEU A 28 -8.14 13.05 20.15
N ARG A 29 -9.11 13.42 19.31
CA ARG A 29 -10.31 14.21 19.64
C ARG A 29 -11.59 13.46 19.21
N PRO A 30 -12.12 12.58 20.08
CA PRO A 30 -13.24 11.70 19.72
C PRO A 30 -14.57 12.39 19.38
N GLU A 31 -14.74 13.67 19.73
CA GLU A 31 -15.99 14.40 19.46
C GLU A 31 -15.99 15.11 18.10
N SER A 32 -14.85 15.14 17.41
CA SER A 32 -14.69 15.90 16.17
C SER A 32 -15.37 15.24 14.97
N ARG A 33 -16.01 16.07 14.12
CA ARG A 33 -16.51 15.69 12.78
C ARG A 33 -15.38 15.53 11.73
N SER A 34 -14.13 15.62 12.15
CA SER A 34 -12.91 15.53 11.32
C SER A 34 -12.95 14.39 10.30
N THR A 35 -13.47 13.22 10.68
CA THR A 35 -13.47 12.04 9.81
C THR A 35 -14.30 12.19 8.55
N ARG A 36 -15.41 12.95 8.60
CA ARG A 36 -16.23 13.18 7.41
C ARG A 36 -15.43 13.97 6.38
N TYR A 37 -14.76 15.04 6.81
CA TYR A 37 -13.92 15.86 5.95
C TYR A 37 -12.68 15.10 5.48
N ALA A 38 -12.07 14.28 6.34
CA ALA A 38 -10.95 13.41 5.98
C ALA A 38 -11.32 12.44 4.85
N ARG A 39 -12.48 11.78 4.97
CA ARG A 39 -12.99 10.84 3.97
C ARG A 39 -13.30 11.54 2.64
N TRP A 40 -13.89 12.73 2.68
CA TRP A 40 -14.09 13.53 1.46
C TRP A 40 -12.75 13.95 0.83
N GLY A 41 -11.75 14.37 1.61
CA GLY A 41 -10.41 14.65 1.11
C GLY A 41 -9.78 13.44 0.43
N LEU A 42 -9.94 12.25 1.02
CA LEU A 42 -9.46 10.98 0.46
C LEU A 42 -10.16 10.63 -0.87
N ILE A 43 -11.49 10.75 -0.92
CA ILE A 43 -12.30 10.44 -2.12
C ILE A 43 -12.01 11.43 -3.24
N LEU A 44 -11.95 12.74 -2.93
CA LEU A 44 -11.64 13.77 -3.92
C LEU A 44 -10.22 13.62 -4.43
N GLY A 45 -9.24 13.33 -3.56
CA GLY A 45 -7.87 13.03 -3.95
C GLY A 45 -7.78 11.84 -4.89
N ALA A 46 -8.46 10.74 -4.57
CA ALA A 46 -8.53 9.56 -5.43
C ALA A 46 -9.25 9.85 -6.76
N GLY A 47 -10.32 10.65 -6.76
CA GLY A 47 -11.00 11.07 -7.98
C GLY A 47 -10.06 11.85 -8.91
N LEU A 48 -9.33 12.83 -8.37
CA LEU A 48 -8.37 13.64 -9.11
C LEU A 48 -7.21 12.80 -9.66
N GLN A 49 -6.66 11.89 -8.85
CA GLN A 49 -5.61 10.98 -9.29
C GLN A 49 -6.11 10.01 -10.39
N GLY A 50 -7.35 9.52 -10.27
CA GLY A 50 -8.00 8.73 -11.30
C GLY A 50 -8.18 9.49 -12.62
N ILE A 51 -8.57 10.77 -12.56
CA ILE A 51 -8.62 11.64 -13.74
C ILE A 51 -7.22 11.81 -14.35
N GLY A 52 -6.20 12.00 -13.51
CA GLY A 52 -4.80 12.09 -13.96
C GLY A 52 -4.33 10.83 -14.71
N LEU A 53 -4.66 9.65 -14.17
CA LEU A 53 -4.36 8.35 -14.79
C LEU A 53 -5.09 8.16 -16.13
N LEU A 54 -6.39 8.52 -16.20
CA LEU A 54 -7.17 8.43 -17.43
C LEU A 54 -6.69 9.44 -18.50
N ALA A 55 -6.32 10.66 -18.09
CA ALA A 55 -5.74 11.65 -18.99
C ALA A 55 -4.40 11.18 -19.56
N HIS A 56 -3.59 10.47 -18.76
CA HIS A 56 -2.37 9.83 -19.23
C HIS A 56 -2.67 8.72 -20.25
N ALA A 57 -3.63 7.85 -19.94
CA ALA A 57 -4.06 6.76 -20.82
C ALA A 57 -4.61 7.26 -22.16
N GLY A 58 -5.41 8.34 -22.16
CA GLY A 58 -5.96 8.94 -23.37
C GLY A 58 -4.90 9.42 -24.36
N ARG A 59 -3.71 9.79 -23.88
CA ARG A 59 -2.56 10.15 -24.73
C ARG A 59 -1.80 8.95 -25.26
N ALA A 60 -1.83 7.84 -24.53
CA ALA A 60 -1.25 6.57 -24.90
C ALA A 60 -2.21 5.72 -25.76
N GLY A 61 -3.07 6.36 -26.57
CA GLY A 61 -4.05 5.66 -27.42
C GLY A 61 -5.16 4.96 -26.65
N GLY A 62 -5.47 5.41 -25.43
CA GLY A 62 -6.52 4.85 -24.57
C GLY A 62 -6.04 3.73 -23.64
N GLN A 63 -4.75 3.40 -23.62
CA GLN A 63 -4.20 2.31 -22.80
C GLN A 63 -3.51 2.85 -21.54
N VAL A 64 -3.84 2.28 -20.37
CA VAL A 64 -3.04 2.50 -19.16
C VAL A 64 -1.79 1.63 -19.26
N ILE A 65 -0.65 2.26 -19.55
CA ILE A 65 0.60 1.52 -19.71
C ILE A 65 1.19 1.23 -18.34
N LEU A 66 0.95 0.01 -17.84
CA LEU A 66 1.48 -0.47 -16.55
C LEU A 66 2.98 -0.78 -16.55
N GLY A 67 3.68 -0.50 -17.65
CA GLY A 67 5.14 -0.50 -17.73
C GLY A 67 5.79 0.79 -17.21
N GLU A 68 4.99 1.83 -16.94
CA GLU A 68 5.47 3.11 -16.42
C GLU A 68 5.29 3.20 -14.90
N TYR A 69 6.34 3.58 -14.18
CA TYR A 69 6.30 3.67 -12.71
C TYR A 69 5.24 4.63 -12.18
N ALA A 70 4.98 5.74 -12.87
CA ALA A 70 3.95 6.70 -12.49
C ALA A 70 2.54 6.07 -12.51
N ASN A 71 2.19 5.34 -13.58
CA ASN A 71 0.89 4.66 -13.70
C ASN A 71 0.73 3.54 -12.66
N VAL A 72 1.81 2.79 -12.39
CA VAL A 72 1.85 1.76 -11.33
C VAL A 72 1.62 2.40 -9.95
N SER A 73 2.28 3.53 -9.67
CA SER A 73 2.11 4.27 -8.42
C SER A 73 0.70 4.81 -8.24
N PHE A 74 0.13 5.38 -9.31
CA PHE A 74 -1.23 5.89 -9.27
C PHE A 74 -2.24 4.77 -9.05
N LEU A 75 -2.10 3.65 -9.76
CA LEU A 75 -2.97 2.50 -9.57
C LEU A 75 -2.85 1.95 -8.14
N PHE A 76 -1.63 1.81 -7.63
CA PHE A 76 -1.39 1.28 -6.28
C PHE A 76 -2.08 2.12 -5.20
N VAL A 77 -1.91 3.44 -5.26
CA VAL A 77 -2.55 4.36 -4.31
C VAL A 77 -4.07 4.31 -4.41
N LEU A 78 -4.64 4.25 -5.62
CA LEU A 78 -6.09 4.10 -5.81
C LEU A 78 -6.61 2.80 -5.18
N MET A 79 -5.88 1.69 -5.34
CA MET A 79 -6.25 0.41 -4.75
C MET A 79 -6.15 0.43 -3.21
N ILE A 80 -5.14 1.09 -2.63
CA ILE A 80 -5.04 1.27 -1.17
C ILE A 80 -6.22 2.09 -0.65
N VAL A 81 -6.54 3.20 -1.31
CA VAL A 81 -7.68 4.05 -0.92
C VAL A 81 -8.99 3.27 -1.01
N ALA A 82 -9.20 2.51 -2.08
CA ALA A 82 -10.37 1.65 -2.23
C ALA A 82 -10.45 0.60 -1.11
N ALA A 83 -9.35 -0.08 -0.80
CA ALA A 83 -9.29 -1.06 0.28
C ALA A 83 -9.58 -0.41 1.65
N LEU A 84 -9.04 0.78 1.92
CA LEU A 84 -9.34 1.53 3.14
C LEU A 84 -10.83 1.86 3.24
N LEU A 85 -11.44 2.39 2.18
CA LEU A 85 -12.87 2.72 2.17
C LEU A 85 -13.75 1.48 2.36
N VAL A 86 -13.35 0.33 1.80
CA VAL A 86 -14.03 -0.95 2.02
C VAL A 86 -13.90 -1.40 3.48
N LEU A 87 -12.71 -1.29 4.10
CA LEU A 87 -12.50 -1.63 5.50
C LEU A 87 -13.34 -0.74 6.42
N GLU A 88 -13.39 0.57 6.17
CA GLU A 88 -14.23 1.50 6.93
C GLU A 88 -15.71 1.12 6.83
N ALA A 89 -16.19 0.80 5.62
CA ALA A 89 -17.57 0.41 5.40
C ALA A 89 -17.91 -0.95 6.05
N ARG A 90 -16.99 -1.93 6.02
CA ARG A 90 -17.20 -3.27 6.58
C ARG A 90 -17.14 -3.30 8.10
N THR A 91 -16.33 -2.44 8.71
CA THR A 91 -16.15 -2.40 10.17
C THR A 91 -17.00 -1.34 10.86
N ASP A 92 -17.56 -0.39 10.09
CA ASP A 92 -18.21 0.83 10.59
C ASP A 92 -17.28 1.66 11.49
N ARG A 93 -15.95 1.54 11.26
CA ARG A 93 -14.91 2.25 12.03
C ARG A 93 -14.09 3.16 11.13
N PRO A 94 -14.54 4.41 10.93
CA PRO A 94 -13.84 5.33 10.05
C PRO A 94 -12.58 5.92 10.71
N ALA A 95 -12.18 5.47 11.91
CA ALA A 95 -10.88 5.81 12.47
C ALA A 95 -9.72 4.99 11.85
N LEU A 96 -10.02 3.95 11.07
CA LEU A 96 -9.02 3.12 10.38
C LEU A 96 -8.17 3.94 9.39
N GLY A 97 -8.74 4.98 8.78
CA GLY A 97 -7.98 5.86 7.89
C GLY A 97 -6.81 6.58 8.58
N ALA A 98 -6.75 6.61 9.91
CA ALA A 98 -5.62 7.19 10.65
C ALA A 98 -4.30 6.47 10.39
N PHE A 99 -4.35 5.20 9.97
CA PHE A 99 -3.15 4.40 9.73
C PHE A 99 -2.71 4.43 8.28
N LEU A 100 -3.64 4.37 7.31
CA LEU A 100 -3.32 4.31 5.89
C LEU A 100 -3.31 5.67 5.20
N ALA A 101 -4.06 6.68 5.65
CA ALA A 101 -4.07 8.00 4.99
C ALA A 101 -2.69 8.69 5.02
N PRO A 102 -1.90 8.65 6.11
CA PRO A 102 -0.53 9.18 6.10
C PRO A 102 0.40 8.42 5.15
N VAL A 103 0.22 7.10 5.01
CA VAL A 103 1.00 6.27 4.07
C VAL A 103 0.65 6.64 2.63
N VAL A 104 -0.63 6.79 2.32
CA VAL A 104 -1.12 7.25 1.01
C VAL A 104 -0.51 8.62 0.65
N PHE A 105 -0.58 9.58 1.57
CA PHE A 105 0.03 10.89 1.38
C PHE A 105 1.53 10.79 1.12
N LEU A 106 2.26 10.00 1.92
CA LEU A 106 3.71 9.84 1.75
C LEU A 106 4.06 9.19 0.41
N LEU A 107 3.32 8.16 -0.01
CA LEU A 107 3.54 7.49 -1.29
C LEU A 107 3.39 8.46 -2.47
N VAL A 108 2.35 9.30 -2.48
CA VAL A 108 2.14 10.32 -3.52
C VAL A 108 3.13 11.48 -3.40
N LEU A 109 3.52 11.86 -2.17
CA LEU A 109 4.55 12.88 -1.99
C LEU A 109 5.89 12.43 -2.57
N LEU A 110 6.25 11.15 -2.40
CA LEU A 110 7.48 10.60 -2.94
C LEU A 110 7.51 10.63 -4.47
N THR A 111 6.38 10.38 -5.15
CA THR A 111 6.32 10.45 -6.62
C THR A 111 6.58 11.86 -7.16
N MET A 112 6.26 12.91 -6.40
CA MET A 112 6.57 14.31 -6.77
C MET A 112 8.06 14.60 -6.87
N PHE A 113 8.88 13.94 -6.05
CA PHE A 113 10.33 14.17 -5.98
C PHE A 113 11.12 13.23 -6.89
N GLU A 114 10.45 12.37 -7.64
CA GLU A 114 11.13 11.50 -8.59
C GLU A 114 11.45 12.27 -9.88
N GLY A 115 12.75 12.32 -10.20
CA GLY A 115 13.22 12.79 -11.49
C GLY A 115 12.52 12.02 -12.61
N ARG A 116 12.01 12.77 -13.58
CA ARG A 116 11.13 12.28 -14.65
C ARG A 116 11.94 11.52 -15.70
N VAL A 117 12.41 10.33 -15.34
CA VAL A 117 13.05 9.44 -16.31
C VAL A 117 11.92 8.70 -17.02
N GLU A 118 11.58 9.17 -18.22
CA GLU A 118 10.69 8.46 -19.13
C GLU A 118 11.44 7.23 -19.66
N LEU A 119 11.31 6.12 -18.95
CA LEU A 119 11.79 4.83 -19.44
C LEU A 119 10.81 4.30 -20.49
N PRO A 120 11.31 3.67 -21.57
CA PRO A 120 10.43 3.04 -22.54
C PRO A 120 9.54 2.02 -21.80
N PRO A 121 8.22 2.04 -22.04
CA PRO A 121 7.30 1.24 -21.27
C PRO A 121 7.53 -0.26 -21.50
N ILE A 122 7.63 -1.03 -20.41
CA ILE A 122 7.69 -2.48 -20.50
C ILE A 122 6.27 -3.01 -20.75
N VAL A 123 5.99 -3.39 -21.99
CA VAL A 123 4.67 -3.88 -22.43
C VAL A 123 4.54 -5.41 -22.38
N ASN A 124 5.52 -6.13 -21.82
CA ASN A 124 5.50 -7.59 -21.80
C ASN A 124 4.37 -8.13 -20.88
N PRO A 125 3.45 -8.99 -21.38
CA PRO A 125 2.32 -9.49 -20.59
C PRO A 125 2.70 -10.23 -19.31
N TRP A 126 3.81 -10.98 -19.30
CA TRP A 126 4.31 -11.67 -18.11
C TRP A 126 4.83 -10.69 -17.05
N PHE A 127 5.46 -9.60 -17.49
CA PHE A 127 5.92 -8.56 -16.58
C PHE A 127 4.73 -7.77 -16.01
N ILE A 128 3.75 -7.45 -16.84
CA ILE A 128 2.52 -6.79 -16.41
C ILE A 128 1.75 -7.66 -15.40
N SER A 129 1.63 -8.97 -15.63
CA SER A 129 0.96 -9.86 -14.69
C SER A 129 1.69 -9.95 -13.34
N HIS A 130 3.03 -9.96 -13.33
CA HIS A 130 3.82 -9.81 -12.11
C HIS A 130 3.47 -8.50 -11.35
N ILE A 131 3.43 -7.36 -12.05
CA ILE A 131 3.07 -6.07 -11.44
C ILE A 131 1.68 -6.12 -10.82
N VAL A 132 0.67 -6.59 -11.57
CA VAL A 132 -0.72 -6.63 -11.07
C VAL A 132 -0.85 -7.55 -9.86
N LEU A 133 -0.24 -8.75 -9.90
CA LEU A 133 -0.25 -9.69 -8.78
C LEU A 133 0.44 -9.10 -7.54
N THR A 134 1.61 -8.51 -7.70
CA THR A 134 2.35 -7.92 -6.58
C THR A 134 1.63 -6.71 -5.97
N LEU A 135 1.04 -5.84 -6.79
CA LEU A 135 0.22 -4.72 -6.30
C LEU A 135 -1.00 -5.21 -5.51
N LEU A 136 -1.71 -6.22 -6.02
CA LEU A 136 -2.89 -6.77 -5.36
C LEU A 136 -2.52 -7.37 -4.00
N ALA A 137 -1.41 -8.10 -3.93
CA ALA A 137 -0.89 -8.60 -2.66
C ALA A 137 -0.50 -7.48 -1.69
N TYR A 138 0.16 -6.42 -2.16
CA TYR A 138 0.54 -5.28 -1.32
C TYR A 138 -0.68 -4.55 -0.74
N VAL A 139 -1.79 -4.49 -1.49
CA VAL A 139 -3.05 -3.92 -1.00
C VAL A 139 -3.63 -4.79 0.12
N CYS A 140 -3.61 -6.12 -0.02
CA CYS A 140 -3.97 -7.04 1.06
C CYS A 140 -3.07 -6.87 2.29
N PHE A 141 -1.76 -6.73 2.10
CA PHE A 141 -0.81 -6.48 3.19
C PHE A 141 -0.99 -5.11 3.85
N GLY A 142 -1.37 -4.08 3.10
CA GLY A 142 -1.76 -2.77 3.63
C GLY A 142 -3.04 -2.83 4.47
N ALA A 143 -4.02 -3.62 4.05
CA ALA A 143 -5.22 -3.90 4.84
C ALA A 143 -4.86 -4.62 6.16
N ALA A 144 -3.99 -5.64 6.10
CA ALA A 144 -3.50 -6.35 7.28
C ALA A 144 -2.75 -5.42 8.24
N PHE A 145 -1.88 -4.55 7.71
CA PHE A 145 -1.20 -3.50 8.47
C PHE A 145 -2.17 -2.56 9.17
N CYS A 146 -3.19 -2.09 8.47
CA CYS A 146 -4.20 -1.19 9.03
C CYS A 146 -4.90 -1.82 10.23
N MET A 147 -5.30 -3.09 10.11
CA MET A 147 -5.93 -3.83 11.20
C MET A 147 -4.94 -4.15 12.33
N ALA A 148 -3.67 -4.40 12.01
CA ALA A 148 -2.63 -4.61 13.02
C ALA A 148 -2.35 -3.36 13.84
N MET A 149 -2.27 -2.20 13.20
CA MET A 149 -2.18 -0.93 13.92
C MET A 149 -3.41 -0.68 14.79
N ALA A 150 -4.61 -0.96 14.28
CA ALA A 150 -5.84 -0.87 15.09
C ALA A 150 -5.77 -1.79 16.32
N TYR A 151 -5.35 -3.04 16.15
CA TYR A 151 -5.16 -4.00 17.24
C TYR A 151 -4.19 -3.45 18.31
N LEU A 152 -3.01 -3.00 17.89
CA LEU A 152 -1.96 -2.50 18.80
C LEU A 152 -2.41 -1.25 19.55
N VAL A 153 -3.15 -0.35 18.90
CA VAL A 153 -3.72 0.83 19.55
C VAL A 153 -4.80 0.43 20.55
N VAL A 154 -5.71 -0.50 20.20
CA VAL A 154 -6.74 -0.97 21.14
C VAL A 154 -6.12 -1.68 22.35
N ASP A 155 -5.13 -2.55 22.15
CA ASP A 155 -4.38 -3.21 23.24
C ASP A 155 -3.75 -2.19 24.20
N LEU A 156 -3.14 -1.13 23.65
CA LEU A 156 -2.57 -0.04 24.44
C LEU A 156 -3.64 0.76 25.20
N LEU A 157 -4.76 1.08 24.56
CA LEU A 157 -5.85 1.85 25.16
C LEU A 157 -6.55 1.09 26.31
N LEU A 158 -6.70 -0.23 26.19
CA LEU A 158 -7.23 -1.09 27.24
C LEU A 158 -6.31 -1.10 28.47
N LYS A 159 -5.00 -1.24 28.26
CA LYS A 159 -3.99 -1.16 29.34
C LYS A 159 -3.98 0.20 30.05
N ARG A 160 -4.29 1.27 29.32
CA ARG A 160 -4.39 2.65 29.86
C ARG A 160 -5.79 3.02 30.37
N LYS A 161 -6.74 2.08 30.39
CA LYS A 161 -8.14 2.28 30.82
C LYS A 161 -8.87 3.42 30.09
N ARG A 162 -8.53 3.70 28.81
CA ARG A 162 -9.14 4.75 27.96
C ARG A 162 -10.31 4.20 27.14
N LEU A 163 -11.34 3.71 27.82
CA LEU A 163 -12.44 2.94 27.20
C LEU A 163 -13.25 3.73 26.15
N GLU A 164 -13.36 5.05 26.33
CA GLU A 164 -14.04 5.95 25.38
C GLU A 164 -13.46 5.88 23.95
N ARG A 165 -12.14 5.67 23.82
CA ARG A 165 -11.42 5.65 22.53
C ARG A 165 -11.37 4.26 21.91
N VAL A 166 -11.50 3.22 22.71
CA VAL A 166 -11.54 1.82 22.24
C VAL A 166 -12.71 1.61 21.26
N ARG A 167 -13.84 2.29 21.48
CA ARG A 167 -15.02 2.20 20.61
C ARG A 167 -14.79 2.74 19.19
N LEU A 168 -13.76 3.57 18.98
CA LEU A 168 -13.46 4.14 17.66
C LEU A 168 -12.82 3.13 16.69
N LEU A 169 -12.22 2.06 17.21
CA LEU A 169 -11.48 1.07 16.45
C LEU A 169 -12.10 -0.31 16.59
N PRO A 170 -11.96 -1.20 15.59
CA PRO A 170 -12.54 -2.53 15.65
C PRO A 170 -12.12 -3.30 16.91
N PRO A 171 -12.99 -4.15 17.48
CA PRO A 171 -12.61 -5.03 18.59
C PRO A 171 -11.39 -5.89 18.24
N LEU A 172 -10.57 -6.27 19.24
CA LEU A 172 -9.33 -7.02 19.05
C LEU A 172 -9.51 -8.28 18.18
N HIS A 173 -10.57 -9.06 18.41
CA HIS A 173 -10.84 -10.27 17.64
C HIS A 173 -11.23 -9.99 16.18
N VAL A 174 -11.90 -8.87 15.91
CA VAL A 174 -12.22 -8.44 14.53
C VAL A 174 -10.95 -7.99 13.85
N ALA A 175 -10.11 -7.21 14.53
CA ALA A 175 -8.84 -6.76 14.00
C ALA A 175 -7.90 -7.92 13.63
N ASP A 176 -7.73 -8.86 14.54
CA ASP A 176 -6.93 -10.07 14.35
C ASP A 176 -7.48 -10.93 13.20
N ARG A 177 -8.77 -11.25 13.20
CA ARG A 177 -9.40 -12.06 12.14
C ARG A 177 -9.30 -11.39 10.76
N THR A 178 -9.59 -10.09 10.66
CA THR A 178 -9.52 -9.38 9.38
C THR A 178 -8.07 -9.26 8.90
N ALA A 179 -7.11 -9.04 9.80
CA ALA A 179 -5.69 -9.05 9.45
C ALA A 179 -5.24 -10.42 8.92
N HIS A 180 -5.61 -11.50 9.61
CA HIS A 180 -5.32 -12.85 9.19
C HIS A 180 -5.91 -13.17 7.81
N VAL A 181 -7.20 -12.88 7.58
CA VAL A 181 -7.83 -13.09 6.26
C VAL A 181 -7.12 -12.30 5.17
N ALA A 182 -6.77 -11.03 5.44
CA ALA A 182 -6.05 -10.22 4.48
C ALA A 182 -4.67 -10.82 4.11
N VAL A 183 -3.92 -11.33 5.09
CA VAL A 183 -2.64 -12.01 4.80
C VAL A 183 -2.85 -13.35 4.11
N ALA A 184 -3.82 -14.16 4.54
CA ALA A 184 -4.10 -15.47 3.94
C ALA A 184 -4.52 -15.35 2.47
N VAL A 185 -5.16 -14.25 2.08
CA VAL A 185 -5.47 -13.93 0.67
C VAL A 185 -4.26 -13.33 -0.04
N GLY A 186 -3.58 -12.36 0.59
CA GLY A 186 -2.46 -11.64 -0.03
C GLY A 186 -1.24 -12.52 -0.28
N PHE A 187 -0.94 -13.47 0.61
CA PHE A 187 0.27 -14.29 0.54
C PHE A 187 0.34 -15.23 -0.66
N PRO A 188 -0.71 -16.01 -1.01
CA PRO A 188 -0.74 -16.77 -2.26
C PRO A 188 -0.60 -15.90 -3.50
N ILE A 189 -1.27 -14.74 -3.52
CA ILE A 189 -1.18 -13.77 -4.63
C ILE A 189 0.26 -13.25 -4.75
N PHE A 190 0.91 -12.92 -3.63
CA PHE A 190 2.29 -12.47 -3.60
C PHE A 190 3.24 -13.57 -4.08
N THR A 191 3.00 -14.81 -3.69
CA THR A 191 3.80 -15.98 -4.09
C THR A 191 3.71 -16.20 -5.61
N LEU A 192 2.51 -16.10 -6.18
CA LEU A 192 2.34 -16.14 -7.64
C LEU A 192 3.05 -14.98 -8.33
N GLY A 193 2.91 -13.76 -7.81
CA GLY A 193 3.63 -12.59 -8.32
C GLY A 193 5.13 -12.82 -8.31
N LEU A 194 5.69 -13.25 -7.18
CA LEU A 194 7.12 -13.54 -7.03
C LEU A 194 7.58 -14.64 -8.00
N GLY A 195 6.80 -15.71 -8.18
CA GLY A 195 7.07 -16.79 -9.11
C GLY A 195 7.14 -16.32 -10.57
N VAL A 196 6.16 -15.52 -11.01
CA VAL A 196 6.16 -14.93 -12.36
C VAL A 196 7.35 -14.00 -12.56
N GLY A 197 7.67 -13.17 -11.55
CA GLY A 197 8.82 -12.26 -11.59
C GLY A 197 10.15 -13.01 -11.68
N ALA A 198 10.33 -14.05 -10.86
CA ALA A 198 11.51 -14.89 -10.87
C ALA A 198 11.69 -15.61 -12.21
N ALA A 199 10.61 -16.20 -12.75
CA ALA A 199 10.64 -16.85 -14.06
C ALA A 199 11.04 -15.88 -15.19
N PHE A 200 10.50 -14.66 -15.19
CA PHE A 200 10.85 -13.62 -16.17
C PHE A 200 12.33 -13.24 -16.11
N PHE A 201 12.89 -13.16 -14.90
CA PHE A 201 14.25 -12.72 -14.62
C PHE A 201 15.29 -13.82 -14.94
N MET A 202 15.00 -15.07 -14.53
CA MET A 202 15.83 -16.23 -14.83
C MET A 202 15.86 -16.55 -16.33
N ALA A 203 14.72 -16.41 -17.04
CA ALA A 203 14.67 -16.60 -18.49
C ALA A 203 15.57 -15.62 -19.27
N ARG A 204 15.96 -14.50 -18.65
CA ARG A 204 16.87 -13.48 -19.20
C ARG A 204 18.28 -13.55 -18.63
N GLN A 205 18.59 -14.56 -17.82
CA GLN A 205 19.91 -14.78 -17.18
C GLN A 205 20.39 -13.56 -16.36
N LEU A 206 19.46 -12.81 -15.77
CA LEU A 206 19.80 -11.63 -14.96
C LEU A 206 20.27 -12.05 -13.56
N GLN A 207 21.17 -11.26 -12.97
CA GLN A 207 21.76 -11.53 -11.66
C GLN A 207 20.83 -11.13 -10.51
N LEU A 208 20.81 -11.94 -9.43
CA LEU A 208 20.06 -11.62 -8.22
C LEU A 208 20.38 -10.20 -7.73
N ASP A 209 19.35 -9.37 -7.68
CA ASP A 209 19.47 -7.99 -7.22
C ASP A 209 18.90 -7.82 -5.81
N ILE A 210 19.17 -6.66 -5.21
CA ILE A 210 18.67 -6.34 -3.87
C ILE A 210 17.14 -6.37 -3.79
N LYS A 211 16.42 -6.07 -4.88
CA LYS A 211 14.96 -6.10 -4.92
C LYS A 211 14.40 -7.51 -4.81
N MET A 212 15.01 -8.48 -5.48
CA MET A 212 14.65 -9.89 -5.34
C MET A 212 14.89 -10.38 -3.91
N ILE A 213 16.01 -10.02 -3.31
CA ILE A 213 16.32 -10.38 -1.91
C ILE A 213 15.28 -9.77 -0.96
N LEU A 214 14.96 -8.48 -1.10
CA LEU A 214 13.94 -7.81 -0.29
C LEU A 214 12.55 -8.45 -0.46
N SER A 215 12.22 -8.89 -1.68
CA SER A 215 10.97 -9.60 -1.95
C SER A 215 10.90 -10.95 -1.24
N LEU A 216 12.01 -11.71 -1.23
CA LEU A 216 12.13 -12.99 -0.50
C LEU A 216 12.06 -12.79 1.02
N VAL A 217 12.69 -11.75 1.55
CA VAL A 217 12.60 -11.39 2.98
C VAL A 217 11.16 -11.02 3.35
N THR A 218 10.50 -10.20 2.52
CA THR A 218 9.08 -9.84 2.71
C THR A 218 8.20 -11.09 2.70
N TRP A 219 8.42 -11.99 1.74
CA TRP A 219 7.72 -13.26 1.64
C TRP A 219 7.91 -14.11 2.90
N ALA A 220 9.16 -14.24 3.38
CA ALA A 220 9.48 -15.02 4.57
C ALA A 220 8.80 -14.48 5.83
N VAL A 221 8.71 -13.16 6.00
CA VAL A 221 8.02 -12.54 7.14
C VAL A 221 6.53 -12.90 7.16
N TYR A 222 5.84 -12.82 6.02
CA TYR A 222 4.44 -13.20 5.93
C TYR A 222 4.22 -14.72 6.02
N ALA A 223 5.15 -15.53 5.52
CA ALA A 223 5.13 -16.98 5.70
C ALA A 223 5.27 -17.35 7.18
N VAL A 224 6.22 -16.75 7.89
CA VAL A 224 6.39 -16.94 9.35
C VAL A 224 5.13 -16.49 10.08
N TYR A 225 4.54 -15.35 9.72
CA TYR A 225 3.27 -14.91 10.31
C TYR A 225 2.18 -15.97 10.20
N LEU A 226 1.94 -16.51 9.00
CA LEU A 226 0.91 -17.53 8.79
C LEU A 226 1.23 -18.82 9.54
N PHE A 227 2.50 -19.22 9.56
CA PHE A 227 2.94 -20.43 10.26
C PHE A 227 2.76 -20.35 11.78
N VAL A 228 3.04 -19.18 12.38
CA VAL A 228 2.99 -19.01 13.84
C VAL A 228 1.65 -18.49 14.35
N HIS A 229 0.73 -18.06 13.48
CA HIS A 229 -0.54 -17.44 13.86
C HIS A 229 -1.35 -18.27 14.87
N ASP A 230 -1.49 -19.57 14.60
CA ASP A 230 -2.24 -20.49 15.46
C ASP A 230 -1.32 -21.22 16.47
N GLY A 231 -0.03 -20.88 16.46
CA GLY A 231 1.00 -21.51 17.27
C GLY A 231 1.00 -21.04 18.74
N PRO A 232 1.45 -21.91 19.67
CA PRO A 232 1.59 -21.53 21.07
C PRO A 232 2.64 -20.42 21.25
N GLY A 233 2.32 -19.40 22.04
CA GLY A 233 3.25 -18.31 22.40
C GLY A 233 3.34 -17.13 21.40
N TRP A 234 2.77 -17.28 20.20
CA TRP A 234 2.67 -16.22 19.20
C TRP A 234 1.24 -15.71 19.11
N ARG A 235 0.84 -14.86 20.06
CA ARG A 235 -0.51 -14.27 20.09
C ARG A 235 -0.49 -12.77 20.34
N GLY A 236 -1.56 -12.12 19.89
CA GLY A 236 -1.84 -10.72 20.14
C GLY A 236 -0.74 -9.78 19.65
N ARG A 237 -0.11 -9.02 20.57
CA ARG A 237 0.85 -7.96 20.22
C ARG A 237 2.01 -8.43 19.34
N ARG A 238 2.58 -9.62 19.59
CA ARG A 238 3.74 -10.12 18.83
C ARG A 238 3.41 -10.38 17.36
N LEU A 239 2.26 -11.01 17.08
CA LEU A 239 1.78 -11.25 15.71
C LEU A 239 1.57 -9.95 14.94
N HIS A 240 0.91 -8.97 15.57
CA HIS A 240 0.61 -7.71 14.91
C HIS A 240 1.86 -6.85 14.69
N LEU A 241 2.88 -6.95 15.54
CA LEU A 241 4.19 -6.33 15.27
C LEU A 241 4.88 -6.96 14.04
N LEU A 242 4.72 -8.27 13.82
CA LEU A 242 5.24 -8.93 12.63
C LEU A 242 4.57 -8.43 11.35
N LEU A 243 3.26 -8.15 11.39
CA LEU A 243 2.54 -7.52 10.28
C LEU A 243 2.99 -6.09 10.00
N VAL A 244 3.27 -5.32 11.07
CA VAL A 244 3.84 -3.98 10.94
C VAL A 244 5.21 -4.03 10.27
N LEU A 245 6.09 -4.94 10.72
CA LEU A 245 7.38 -5.16 10.09
C LEU A 245 7.24 -5.58 8.62
N GLY A 246 6.34 -6.53 8.32
CA GLY A 246 6.08 -6.99 6.97
C GLY A 246 5.65 -5.86 6.03
N PHE A 247 4.79 -4.95 6.50
CA PHE A 247 4.34 -3.84 5.67
C PHE A 247 5.43 -2.75 5.50
N VAL A 248 6.27 -2.52 6.51
CA VAL A 248 7.47 -1.68 6.34
C VAL A 248 8.38 -2.26 5.25
N LEU A 249 8.59 -3.58 5.23
CA LEU A 249 9.34 -4.25 4.18
C LEU A 249 8.68 -4.11 2.80
N VAL A 250 7.35 -4.18 2.72
CA VAL A 250 6.59 -3.90 1.48
C VAL A 250 6.88 -2.48 0.97
N LEU A 251 6.84 -1.46 1.84
CA LEU A 251 7.13 -0.08 1.46
C LEU A 251 8.58 0.11 1.00
N VAL A 252 9.53 -0.54 1.68
CA VAL A 252 10.94 -0.55 1.28
C VAL A 252 11.12 -1.26 -0.06
N ASN A 253 10.47 -2.39 -0.29
CA ASN A 253 10.57 -3.13 -1.55
C ASN A 253 9.94 -2.35 -2.72
N TYR A 254 8.78 -1.72 -2.47
CA TYR A 254 8.10 -0.86 -3.43
C TYR A 254 8.96 0.34 -3.85
N THR A 255 9.63 0.99 -2.89
CA THR A 255 10.54 2.11 -3.15
C THR A 255 11.89 1.66 -3.71
N ALA A 256 12.38 0.47 -3.38
CA ALA A 256 13.62 -0.09 -3.95
C ALA A 256 13.52 -0.32 -5.46
N ALA A 257 12.31 -0.57 -5.99
CA ALA A 257 12.07 -0.62 -7.43
C ALA A 257 12.58 0.63 -8.16
N ARG A 258 12.52 1.80 -7.52
CA ARG A 258 13.04 3.09 -8.03
C ARG A 258 14.52 3.05 -8.40
N HIS A 259 15.34 2.40 -7.58
CA HIS A 259 16.80 2.44 -7.71
C HIS A 259 17.32 1.41 -8.71
N HIS A 260 16.62 0.29 -8.88
CA HIS A 260 17.04 -0.76 -9.79
C HIS A 260 16.96 -0.32 -11.26
N PHE A 261 15.89 0.38 -11.67
CA PHE A 261 15.77 0.85 -13.05
C PHE A 261 16.91 1.81 -13.44
N LYS A 262 17.27 2.74 -12.55
CA LYS A 262 18.42 3.64 -12.77
C LYS A 262 19.76 2.91 -12.96
N LEU A 263 19.94 1.78 -12.27
CA LEU A 263 21.17 0.98 -12.34
C LEU A 263 21.25 0.18 -13.65
N VAL A 264 20.13 -0.38 -14.12
CA VAL A 264 20.09 -1.13 -15.38
C VAL A 264 20.37 -0.20 -16.57
N ASP A 265 19.83 1.01 -16.58
CA ASP A 265 20.10 1.98 -17.66
C ASP A 265 21.54 2.51 -17.66
N LEU A 266 22.16 2.67 -16.47
CA LEU A 266 23.57 3.05 -16.35
C LEU A 266 24.53 1.97 -16.85
N VAL A 267 24.14 0.69 -16.76
CA VAL A 267 24.94 -0.45 -17.23
C VAL A 267 24.64 -0.80 -18.69
N ALA A 268 23.42 -0.57 -19.17
CA ALA A 268 23.02 -0.80 -20.57
C ALA A 268 23.41 0.35 -21.51
N GLY A 269 23.78 1.52 -20.97
CA GLY A 269 24.30 2.68 -21.70
C GLY A 269 25.83 2.78 -21.76
N ALA A 270 26.55 1.72 -21.37
CA ALA A 270 28.02 1.63 -21.40
C ALA A 270 28.50 0.54 -22.37
#